data_AF-A0A959UGZ7-F1
#
_entry.id   AF-A0A959UGZ7-F1
#
_cell.length_a   1.000
_cell.length_b   1.000
_cell.length_c   1.000
_cell.angle_alpha   90.00
_cell.angle_beta   90.00
_cell.angle_gamma   90.00
#
_symmetry.space_group_name_H-M   'P 1'
#
loop_
_entity.id
_entity.type
_entity.pdbx_description
1 polymer ?
#
loop_
_entity_poly.entity_id
_entity_poly.type
_entity_poly.pdbx_seq_one_letter_code
_entity_poly.pdbx_strand_id
1 'polypeptide(L)' 'MEIVIKILQFLLSLSILVIIHEFGHFIAAKMFKTRVEKFYLFFNPWFSIFKFNYKGTEYGLGWLP' A
#
# COMPACT_ATOMS: atom_id res chain seq x y z
N MET A 1 -14.32 3.40 24.94
CA MET A 1 -12.88 3.59 24.62
C MET A 1 -12.27 2.32 24.01
N GLU A 2 -12.57 1.13 24.53
CA GLU A 2 -12.03 -0.13 24.01
C GLU A 2 -12.36 -0.43 22.54
N ILE A 3 -13.60 -0.18 22.10
CA ILE A 3 -14.01 -0.44 20.70
C ILE A 3 -13.21 0.41 19.71
N VAL A 4 -13.00 1.69 20.03
CA VAL A 4 -12.21 2.61 19.19
C VAL A 4 -10.77 2.14 19.08
N ILE A 5 -10.17 1.71 20.19
CA ILE A 5 -8.81 1.16 20.21
C ILE A 5 -8.72 -0.13 19.38
N LYS A 6 -9.70 -1.04 19.49
CA LYS A 6 -9.72 -2.28 18.70
C LYS A 6 -9.85 -2.01 17.20
N ILE A 7 -10.68 -1.03 16.80
CA ILE A 7 -10.81 -0.62 15.40
C ILE A 7 -9.50 -0.05 14.88
N LEU A 8 -8.84 0.82 15.64
CA LEU A 8 -7.52 1.36 15.29
C LEU A 8 -6.46 0.26 15.17
N GLN A 9 -6.43 -0.69 16.10
CA GLN A 9 -5.52 -1.83 16.06
C GLN A 9 -5.77 -2.73 14.85
N PHE A 10 -7.03 -2.97 14.50
CA PHE A 10 -7.40 -3.73 13.31
C PHE A 10 -6.93 -3.05 12.04
N LEU A 11 -7.24 -1.75 11.87
CA LEU A 11 -6.80 -0.97 10.72
C LEU A 11 -5.27 -0.88 10.63
N LEU A 12 -4.58 -0.72 11.76
CA LEU A 12 -3.13 -0.70 11.82
C LEU A 12 -2.54 -2.06 11.42
N SER A 13 -3.08 -3.15 11.95
CA SER A 13 -2.62 -4.51 11.62
C SER A 13 -2.84 -4.83 10.14
N LEU A 14 -3.99 -4.41 9.58
CA LEU A 14 -4.29 -4.58 8.16
C LEU A 14 -3.33 -3.75 7.29
N SER A 15 -3.07 -2.50 7.68
CA SER A 15 -2.11 -1.62 7.01
C SER A 15 -0.72 -2.26 6.94
N ILE A 16 -0.22 -2.80 8.06
CA ILE A 16 1.08 -3.47 8.12
C ILE A 16 1.11 -4.70 7.22
N LEU A 17 0.06 -5.54 7.26
CA LEU A 17 -0.03 -6.74 6.43
C LEU A 17 0.02 -6.40 4.92
N VAL A 18 -0.74 -5.40 4.50
CA VAL A 18 -0.81 -4.95 3.10
C VAL A 18 0.53 -4.36 2.65
N ILE A 19 1.18 -3.54 3.48
CA ILE A 19 2.55 -3.02 3.20
C ILE A 19 3.49 -4.18 2.90
N ILE A 20 3.53 -5.19 3.78
CA ILE A 20 4.42 -6.35 3.62
C ILE A 20 4.08 -7.15 2.37
N HIS A 21 2.78 -7.37 2.10
CA HIS A 21 2.30 -8.12 0.93
C HIS A 21 2.72 -7.45 -0.39
N GLU A 22 2.42 -6.17 -0.55
CA GLU A 22 2.77 -5.42 -1.76
C GLU A 22 4.28 -5.27 -1.88
N PHE A 23 4.99 -5.05 -0.78
CA PHE A 23 6.44 -5.01 -0.78
C PHE A 23 7.05 -6.33 -1.26
N GLY A 24 6.46 -7.47 -0.90
CA GLY A 24 6.80 -8.79 -1.44
C GLY A 24 6.66 -8.85 -2.96
N HIS A 25 5.54 -8.37 -3.51
CA HIS A 25 5.35 -8.27 -4.97
C HIS A 25 6.38 -7.34 -5.62
N PHE A 26 6.70 -6.21 -4.99
CA PHE A 26 7.68 -5.26 -5.50
C PHE A 26 9.09 -5.88 -5.55
N ILE A 27 9.49 -6.59 -4.50
CA ILE A 27 10.77 -7.32 -4.48
C ILE A 27 10.79 -8.39 -5.58
N ALA A 28 9.73 -9.19 -5.70
CA ALA A 28 9.64 -10.21 -6.73
C ALA A 28 9.77 -9.58 -8.13
N ALA A 29 9.00 -8.53 -8.43
CA ALA A 29 9.09 -7.82 -9.70
C ALA A 29 10.50 -7.28 -9.98
N LYS A 30 11.17 -6.71 -8.97
CA LYS A 30 12.57 -6.27 -9.07
C LYS A 30 13.53 -7.43 -9.35
N MET A 31 13.35 -8.57 -8.71
CA MET A 31 14.17 -9.78 -8.93
C MET A 31 14.00 -10.32 -10.34
N PHE A 32 12.78 -10.30 -10.89
CA PHE A 32 12.48 -10.71 -12.27
C PHE A 32 12.71 -9.58 -13.30
N LYS A 33 13.34 -8.46 -12.92
CA LYS A 33 13.59 -7.28 -13.77
C LYS A 33 12.33 -6.72 -14.44
N THR A 34 11.17 -6.93 -13.82
CA THR A 34 9.88 -6.40 -14.29
C THR A 34 9.72 -4.97 -13.80
N ARG A 35 9.24 -4.09 -14.69
CA ARG A 35 8.97 -2.69 -14.35
C ARG A 35 7.67 -2.61 -13.53
N VAL A 36 7.73 -2.02 -12.35
CA VAL A 36 6.56 -1.70 -11.55
C VAL A 36 6.14 -0.27 -11.87
N GLU A 37 5.00 -0.11 -12.53
CA GLU A 37 4.49 1.21 -12.89
C GLU A 37 3.82 1.90 -11.70
N LYS A 38 3.15 1.13 -10.84
CA LYS A 38 2.36 1.64 -9.72
C LYS A 38 2.51 0.73 -8.50
N PHE A 39 2.76 1.33 -7.34
CA PHE A 39 2.83 0.70 -6.03
C PHE A 39 1.88 1.47 -5.11
N TYR A 40 0.75 0.88 -4.74
CA TYR A 40 -0.35 1.59 -4.09
C TYR A 40 -0.77 0.90 -2.82
N LEU A 41 -0.49 1.52 -1.68
CA LEU A 41 -1.00 1.03 -0.43
C LEU A 41 -2.52 1.23 -0.39
N PHE A 42 -3.30 0.15 -0.41
CA PHE A 42 -4.77 0.16 -0.43
C PHE A 42 -5.43 0.52 -1.77
N PHE A 43 -6.72 0.22 -1.91
CA PHE A 43 -7.45 0.39 -3.17
C PHE A 43 -7.70 1.87 -3.49
N ASN A 44 -7.51 2.25 -4.77
CA ASN A 44 -7.69 3.63 -5.25
C ASN A 44 -8.72 3.78 -6.41
N PRO A 45 -10.00 3.39 -6.25
CA PRO A 45 -10.95 3.43 -7.36
C PRO A 45 -11.26 4.84 -7.91
N TRP A 46 -10.96 5.93 -7.17
CA TRP A 46 -11.25 7.32 -7.60
C TRP A 46 -10.18 8.35 -7.21
N PHE A 47 -9.73 8.36 -5.95
CA PHE A 47 -8.73 9.31 -5.45
C PHE A 47 -7.63 8.61 -4.66
N SER A 48 -6.44 9.18 -4.69
CA SER A 48 -5.30 8.75 -3.89
C SER A 48 -5.05 9.82 -2.83
N ILE A 49 -4.92 9.41 -1.56
CA ILE A 49 -4.64 10.32 -0.44
C ILE A 49 -3.25 10.96 -0.64
N PHE A 50 -2.31 10.16 -1.12
CA PHE A 50 -0.96 10.60 -1.41
C PHE A 50 -0.46 9.89 -2.65
N LYS A 51 0.30 10.58 -3.50
CA LYS A 51 1.00 9.97 -4.64
C LYS A 51 2.31 10.72 -4.89
N PHE A 52 3.39 9.97 -5.12
CA PHE A 52 4.68 10.50 -5.51
C PHE A 52 5.34 9.55 -6.51
N ASN A 53 6.04 10.11 -7.48
CA ASN A 53 6.76 9.33 -8.47
C ASN A 53 8.22 9.25 -8.08
N TYR A 54 8.75 8.04 -7.94
CA TYR A 54 10.16 7.81 -7.63
C TYR A 54 10.74 6.75 -8.57
N LYS A 55 11.79 7.11 -9.31
CA LYS A 55 12.51 6.23 -10.25
C LYS A 55 11.62 5.51 -11.27
N GLY A 56 10.53 6.15 -11.70
CA GLY A 56 9.59 5.60 -12.69
C GLY A 56 8.55 4.63 -12.12
N THR A 57 8.43 4.55 -10.80
CA THR A 57 7.32 3.89 -10.10
C THR A 57 6.49 4.95 -9.39
N GLU A 58 5.18 4.91 -9.62
CA GLU A 58 4.22 5.74 -8.89
C GLU A 58 3.91 5.08 -7.56
N TYR A 59 4.39 5.67 -6.46
CA TYR A 59 4.05 5.25 -5.11
C TYR A 59 2.84 6.05 -4.64
N GLY A 60 1.81 5.39 -4.15
CA GLY A 60 0.62 6.06 -3.66
C GLY A 60 -0.02 5.37 -2.47
N LEU A 61 -0.96 6.07 -1.85
CA LEU A 61 -1.80 5.56 -0.78
C LEU A 61 -3.25 5.76 -1.19
N GLY A 62 -3.95 4.66 -1.41
CA GLY A 62 -5.39 4.58 -1.61
C GLY A 62 -6.15 4.92 -0.32
N TRP A 63 -7.43 5.24 -0.47
CA TRP A 63 -8.28 5.64 0.66
C TRP A 63 -9.11 4.49 1.23
N LEU A 64 -9.14 3.34 0.54
CA LEU A 64 -10.02 2.23 0.85
C LEU A 64 -9.23 1.03 1.38
N PRO A 65 -9.23 0.78 2.71
CA PRO A 65 -8.41 -0.22 3.37
C PRO A 65 -8.74 -1.67 3.01
#